data_AF-A0A5E4LNM0-F1
#
_entry.id   AF-A0A5E4LNM0-F1
#
_cell.length_a   1.000
_cell.length_b   1.000
_cell.length_c   1.000
_cell.angle_alpha   90.00
_cell.angle_beta   90.00
_cell.angle_gamma   90.00
#
_symmetry.space_group_name_H-M   'P 1'
#
loop_
_entity.id
_entity.type
_entity.pdbx_description
1 polymer ?
#
loop_
_entity_poly.entity_id
_entity_poly.type
_entity_poly.pdbx_seq_one_letter_code
_entity_poly.pdbx_strand_id
1 'polypeptide(L)'
;MAFLTRDQIVKTGVVVICLAFLFELFAFGGRSDVTTPVNNQTNQSSLPVTGVAIAEGTVSSYGTEIFLAGADADARAVISSLEASGAVQYSAPGPGGLLVLNLARKVNASDVAGQFQGTNATLTARARLRMPTTLNFTTNNGSVSAAFQDISIDLDPSMAVGTNVSVRVTASILGGEVITYIAVPVSLAVSFSANATVAGYTPEHALLVTVPWQNRLFDDAALRGKFMQAYPDGTSVIDRNFSVLVDLGGANFSQPYVIAQEPGMLVINGSFADSARIGADLLAAGVSALPVFPSTRMLFVFNDTAEALNLSFISDAVNYSLIEDYRNARLMLPATVEVGNRTLEVDGRNVSAQINSNSLPVGSQTELAFTGELFAGRISNVVLAQPA
;
A
#
# COMPACT_ATOMS: atom_id res chain seq x y z
N MET A 1 -47.27 -19.72 -46.40
CA MET A 1 -46.51 -18.96 -45.39
C MET A 1 -47.13 -19.24 -44.03
N ALA A 2 -46.41 -19.93 -43.15
CA ALA A 2 -46.91 -20.19 -41.80
C ALA A 2 -46.76 -18.92 -40.96
N PHE A 3 -47.87 -18.34 -40.50
CA PHE A 3 -47.86 -17.23 -39.56
C PHE A 3 -47.56 -17.79 -38.16
N LEU A 4 -46.45 -17.36 -37.57
CA LEU A 4 -46.10 -17.68 -36.18
C LEU A 4 -47.23 -17.17 -35.26
N THR A 5 -47.69 -18.02 -34.35
CA THR A 5 -48.70 -17.60 -33.37
C THR A 5 -48.11 -16.58 -32.40
N ARG A 6 -48.94 -15.70 -31.83
CA ARG A 6 -48.51 -14.60 -30.96
C ARG A 6 -47.61 -15.05 -29.81
N ASP A 7 -47.83 -16.26 -29.31
CA ASP A 7 -47.03 -16.88 -28.25
C ASP A 7 -45.62 -17.31 -28.72
N GLN A 8 -45.50 -17.75 -29.98
CA GLN A 8 -44.20 -18.04 -30.61
C GLN A 8 -43.43 -16.75 -30.91
N ILE A 9 -44.11 -15.66 -31.26
CA ILE A 9 -43.48 -14.35 -31.47
C ILE A 9 -42.90 -13.81 -30.15
N VAL A 10 -43.64 -13.93 -29.04
CA VAL A 10 -43.17 -13.49 -27.73
C VAL A 10 -42.00 -14.34 -27.24
N LYS A 11 -42.07 -15.67 -27.35
CA LYS A 11 -40.95 -16.55 -26.96
C LYS A 11 -39.71 -16.31 -27.82
N THR A 12 -39.87 -16.09 -29.12
CA THR A 12 -38.74 -15.74 -30.01
C THR A 12 -38.18 -14.37 -29.68
N GLY A 13 -39.04 -13.38 -29.36
CA GLY A 13 -38.63 -12.04 -28.95
C GLY A 13 -37.85 -12.01 -27.64
N VAL A 14 -38.28 -12.78 -26.63
CA VAL A 14 -37.55 -12.92 -25.36
C VAL A 14 -36.20 -13.60 -25.56
N VAL A 15 -36.12 -14.64 -26.40
CA VAL A 15 -34.84 -15.28 -26.75
C VAL A 15 -33.91 -14.32 -27.48
N VAL A 16 -34.42 -13.48 -28.40
CA VAL A 16 -33.64 -12.46 -29.11
C VAL A 16 -33.15 -11.36 -28.15
N ILE A 17 -33.98 -10.93 -27.18
CA ILE A 17 -33.59 -9.93 -26.17
C ILE A 17 -32.56 -10.52 -25.20
N CYS A 18 -32.73 -11.76 -24.73
CA CYS A 18 -31.75 -12.44 -23.89
C CYS A 18 -30.43 -12.70 -24.63
N LEU A 19 -30.48 -13.04 -25.92
CA LEU A 19 -29.29 -13.13 -26.78
C LEU A 19 -28.63 -11.76 -26.97
N ALA A 20 -29.40 -10.68 -27.13
CA ALA A 20 -28.87 -9.32 -27.23
C ALA A 20 -28.18 -8.87 -25.94
N PHE A 21 -28.73 -9.19 -24.76
CA PHE A 21 -28.10 -8.94 -23.47
C PHE A 21 -26.84 -9.79 -23.23
N LEU A 22 -26.84 -11.06 -23.68
CA LEU A 22 -25.64 -11.90 -23.63
C LEU A 22 -24.55 -11.39 -24.60
N PHE A 23 -24.92 -10.90 -25.79
CA PHE A 23 -23.99 -10.24 -26.71
C PHE A 23 -23.49 -8.89 -26.17
N GLU A 24 -24.30 -8.13 -25.44
CA GLU A 24 -23.84 -6.91 -24.75
C GLU A 24 -22.81 -7.21 -23.65
N LEU A 25 -22.95 -8.32 -22.91
CA LEU A 25 -21.96 -8.74 -21.92
C LEU A 25 -20.62 -9.17 -22.57
N PHE A 26 -20.65 -9.68 -23.81
CA PHE A 26 -19.43 -9.91 -24.60
C PHE A 26 -18.92 -8.64 -25.29
N ALA A 27 -19.76 -7.62 -25.49
CA ALA A 27 -19.37 -6.34 -26.09
C ALA A 27 -18.83 -5.31 -25.09
N PHE A 28 -19.11 -5.46 -23.78
CA PHE A 28 -18.72 -4.50 -22.72
C PHE A 28 -17.85 -5.09 -21.60
N GLY A 29 -17.11 -6.17 -21.89
CA GLY A 29 -15.82 -6.39 -21.23
C GLY A 29 -14.77 -5.54 -21.93
N GLY A 30 -14.40 -4.39 -21.35
CA GLY A 30 -13.41 -3.46 -21.91
C GLY A 30 -12.03 -4.07 -22.11
N ARG A 31 -11.86 -4.81 -23.20
CA ARG A 31 -10.62 -4.93 -23.95
C ARG A 31 -10.72 -3.96 -25.11
N SER A 32 -9.77 -3.03 -25.20
CA SER A 32 -9.54 -2.29 -26.44
C SER A 32 -8.88 -3.23 -27.46
N ASP A 33 -9.64 -4.20 -27.98
CA ASP A 33 -9.26 -4.95 -29.17
C ASP A 33 -9.64 -4.11 -30.40
N VAL A 34 -8.76 -3.18 -30.77
CA VAL A 34 -8.84 -2.51 -32.08
C VAL A 34 -8.36 -3.51 -33.14
N THR A 35 -9.25 -4.33 -33.67
CA THR A 35 -8.94 -5.14 -34.87
C THR A 35 -9.18 -4.31 -36.12
N THR A 36 -8.10 -3.83 -36.73
CA THR A 36 -8.11 -3.23 -38.08
C THR A 36 -7.85 -4.31 -39.14
N PRO A 37 -8.55 -4.31 -40.30
CA PRO A 37 -8.32 -5.30 -41.34
C PRO A 37 -6.99 -5.05 -42.05
N VAL A 38 -6.14 -6.08 -42.12
CA VAL A 38 -4.84 -6.06 -42.79
C VAL A 38 -5.03 -6.13 -44.30
N ASN A 39 -4.60 -5.08 -45.01
CA ASN A 39 -4.44 -5.11 -46.46
C ASN A 39 -3.20 -5.93 -46.81
N ASN A 40 -3.41 -7.02 -47.56
CA ASN A 40 -2.45 -7.76 -48.40
C ASN A 40 -0.96 -7.65 -48.06
N GLN A 41 -0.41 -8.68 -47.41
CA GLN A 41 0.93 -9.21 -47.74
C GLN A 41 1.14 -10.64 -47.17
N THR A 42 1.18 -11.60 -48.10
CA THR A 42 2.03 -12.82 -48.16
C THR A 42 2.45 -13.53 -46.86
N ASN A 43 1.88 -14.72 -46.66
CA ASN A 43 2.47 -15.94 -46.07
C ASN A 43 3.69 -15.76 -45.14
N GLN A 44 3.44 -15.57 -43.84
CA GLN A 44 4.23 -16.21 -42.78
C GLN A 44 3.31 -16.67 -41.65
N SER A 45 3.24 -17.98 -41.47
CA SER A 45 2.65 -18.68 -40.32
C SER A 45 3.51 -18.42 -39.06
N SER A 46 3.45 -17.22 -38.51
CA SER A 46 3.95 -16.93 -37.16
C SER A 46 2.76 -16.71 -36.23
N LEU A 47 2.71 -17.47 -35.14
CA LEU A 47 1.75 -17.21 -34.08
C LEU A 47 2.10 -15.86 -33.43
N PRO A 48 1.10 -15.02 -33.08
CA PRO A 48 1.37 -13.77 -32.40
C PRO A 48 2.08 -14.02 -31.06
N VAL A 49 3.03 -13.15 -30.73
CA VAL A 49 3.82 -13.22 -29.50
C VAL A 49 3.32 -12.16 -28.53
N THR A 50 2.96 -12.57 -27.31
CA THR A 50 2.59 -11.64 -26.25
C THR A 50 3.84 -11.02 -25.62
N GLY A 51 3.84 -9.70 -25.48
CA GLY A 51 4.93 -8.95 -24.85
C GLY A 51 4.43 -7.83 -23.94
N VAL A 52 5.31 -7.40 -23.03
CA VAL A 52 5.04 -6.29 -22.09
C VAL A 52 6.11 -5.21 -22.26
N ALA A 53 5.68 -3.96 -22.39
CA ALA A 53 6.54 -2.77 -22.42
C ALA A 53 6.11 -1.78 -21.32
N ILE A 54 7.08 -1.04 -20.78
CA ILE A 54 6.82 0.15 -19.97
C ILE A 54 7.38 1.33 -20.76
N ALA A 55 6.54 2.33 -21.00
CA ALA A 55 6.89 3.48 -21.83
C ALA A 55 6.29 4.76 -21.27
N GLU A 56 6.98 5.88 -21.49
CA GLU A 56 6.43 7.20 -21.18
C GLU A 56 5.64 7.73 -22.38
N GLY A 57 4.41 8.17 -22.13
CA GLY A 57 3.57 8.87 -23.10
C GLY A 57 3.23 10.28 -22.60
N THR A 58 3.09 11.24 -23.51
CA THR A 58 2.74 12.63 -23.16
C THR A 58 1.24 12.85 -23.34
N VAL A 59 0.56 13.43 -22.34
CA VAL A 59 -0.87 13.80 -22.45
C VAL A 59 -1.03 14.84 -23.56
N SER A 60 -1.77 14.49 -24.60
CA SER A 60 -2.01 15.36 -25.76
C SER A 60 -3.35 16.09 -25.70
N SER A 61 -4.38 15.44 -25.16
CA SER A 61 -5.73 16.00 -25.01
C SER A 61 -6.58 15.11 -24.10
N TYR A 62 -7.65 15.69 -23.55
CA TYR A 62 -8.74 14.94 -22.91
C TYR A 62 -9.99 14.91 -23.80
N GLY A 63 -10.81 13.87 -23.61
CA GLY A 63 -12.17 13.82 -24.15
C GLY A 63 -13.09 14.87 -23.52
N THR A 64 -14.30 14.99 -24.06
CA THR A 64 -15.32 15.94 -23.58
C THR A 64 -16.20 15.37 -22.45
N GLU A 65 -15.81 14.24 -21.89
CA GLU A 65 -16.57 13.51 -20.87
C GLU A 65 -15.69 13.36 -19.62
N ILE A 66 -16.24 13.76 -18.47
CA ILE A 66 -15.65 13.48 -17.15
C ILE A 66 -16.59 12.53 -16.40
N PHE A 67 -16.05 11.42 -15.95
CA PHE A 67 -16.73 10.46 -15.10
C PHE A 67 -16.47 10.82 -13.64
N LEU A 68 -17.53 10.97 -12.86
CA LEU A 68 -17.50 11.38 -11.47
C LEU A 68 -18.04 10.26 -10.57
N ALA A 69 -17.26 9.88 -9.56
CA ALA A 69 -17.68 9.02 -8.46
C ALA A 69 -17.84 9.86 -7.18
N GLY A 70 -18.86 9.57 -6.36
CA GLY A 70 -19.06 10.25 -5.07
C GLY A 70 -19.68 11.65 -5.18
N ALA A 71 -20.85 11.78 -5.83
CA ALA A 71 -21.59 13.04 -5.96
C ALA A 71 -22.34 13.43 -4.65
N ASP A 72 -21.58 13.82 -3.63
CA ASP A 72 -22.10 14.37 -2.37
C ASP A 72 -22.69 15.80 -2.55
N ALA A 73 -23.13 16.42 -1.45
CA ALA A 73 -23.80 17.73 -1.51
C ALA A 73 -22.90 18.83 -2.09
N ASP A 74 -21.60 18.81 -1.75
CA ASP A 74 -20.63 19.80 -2.20
C ASP A 74 -20.28 19.59 -3.68
N ALA A 75 -20.07 18.35 -4.10
CA ALA A 75 -19.87 18.02 -5.51
C ALA A 75 -21.10 18.38 -6.37
N ARG A 76 -22.32 18.20 -5.84
CA ARG A 76 -23.56 18.62 -6.53
C ARG A 76 -23.69 20.13 -6.67
N ALA A 77 -23.27 20.90 -5.67
CA ALA A 77 -23.24 22.35 -5.77
C ALA A 77 -22.28 22.82 -6.88
N VAL A 78 -21.11 22.19 -7.00
CA VAL A 78 -20.16 22.45 -8.09
C VAL A 78 -20.77 22.09 -9.45
N ILE A 79 -21.40 20.92 -9.59
CA ILE A 79 -22.07 20.51 -10.83
C ILE A 79 -23.13 21.54 -11.25
N SER A 80 -24.01 21.96 -10.34
CA SER A 80 -25.05 22.95 -10.66
C SER A 80 -24.47 24.30 -11.07
N SER A 81 -23.36 24.73 -10.47
CA SER A 81 -22.66 25.95 -10.88
C SER A 81 -22.08 25.84 -12.30
N LEU A 82 -21.46 24.69 -12.61
CA LEU A 82 -20.89 24.40 -13.93
C LEU A 82 -21.96 24.30 -15.02
N GLU A 83 -23.12 23.72 -14.73
CA GLU A 83 -24.27 23.69 -15.64
C GLU A 83 -24.84 25.10 -15.87
N ALA A 84 -24.97 25.91 -14.81
CA ALA A 84 -25.44 27.29 -14.91
C ALA A 84 -24.50 28.19 -15.73
N SER A 85 -23.19 27.97 -15.63
CA SER A 85 -22.18 28.69 -16.42
C SER A 85 -22.08 28.22 -17.89
N GLY A 86 -22.70 27.08 -18.23
CA GLY A 86 -22.61 26.44 -19.54
C GLY A 86 -21.30 25.70 -19.79
N ALA A 87 -20.45 25.52 -18.78
CA ALA A 87 -19.23 24.73 -18.87
C ALA A 87 -19.54 23.22 -19.01
N VAL A 88 -20.56 22.76 -18.28
CA VAL A 88 -21.18 21.44 -18.43
C VAL A 88 -22.49 21.63 -19.19
N GLN A 89 -22.66 20.91 -20.29
CA GLN A 89 -23.89 20.96 -21.09
C GLN A 89 -25.03 20.19 -20.44
N TYR A 90 -24.72 19.01 -19.90
CA TYR A 90 -25.63 18.18 -19.12
C TYR A 90 -24.85 17.13 -18.34
N SER A 91 -25.43 16.68 -17.23
CA SER A 91 -24.99 15.51 -16.48
C SER A 91 -25.94 14.33 -16.71
N ALA A 92 -25.40 13.11 -16.77
CA ALA A 92 -26.20 11.90 -17.01
C ALA A 92 -25.69 10.72 -16.17
N PRO A 93 -26.56 9.78 -15.77
CA PRO A 93 -26.12 8.54 -15.14
C PRO A 93 -25.20 7.76 -16.09
N GLY A 94 -24.06 7.31 -15.57
CA GLY A 94 -23.06 6.51 -16.25
C GLY A 94 -23.02 5.06 -15.77
N PRO A 95 -22.17 4.23 -16.41
CA PRO A 95 -21.97 2.85 -16.00
C PRO A 95 -21.41 2.77 -14.57
N GLY A 96 -21.77 1.71 -13.83
CA GLY A 96 -21.23 1.46 -12.49
C GLY A 96 -21.66 2.45 -11.40
N GLY A 97 -22.74 3.22 -11.62
CA GLY A 97 -23.21 4.23 -10.67
C GLY A 97 -22.43 5.54 -10.70
N LEU A 98 -21.60 5.74 -11.73
CA LEU A 98 -20.89 7.01 -11.97
C LEU A 98 -21.85 8.06 -12.54
N LEU A 99 -21.51 9.33 -12.37
CA LEU A 99 -22.16 10.44 -13.06
C LEU A 99 -21.25 10.93 -14.20
N VAL A 100 -21.78 11.07 -15.40
CA VAL A 100 -21.03 11.58 -16.56
C VAL A 100 -21.34 13.05 -16.75
N LEU A 101 -20.32 13.90 -16.69
CA LEU A 101 -20.39 15.33 -16.99
C LEU A 101 -19.95 15.56 -18.44
N ASN A 102 -20.87 16.06 -19.27
CA ASN A 102 -20.58 16.35 -20.67
C ASN A 102 -20.16 17.80 -20.82
N LEU A 103 -18.90 18.02 -21.19
CA LEU A 103 -18.30 19.35 -21.30
C LEU A 103 -18.67 20.02 -22.63
N ALA A 104 -18.76 21.35 -22.62
CA ALA A 104 -18.86 22.10 -23.86
C ALA A 104 -17.55 22.01 -24.68
N ARG A 105 -17.65 22.05 -26.02
CA ARG A 105 -16.52 21.79 -26.96
C ARG A 105 -15.24 22.61 -26.76
N LYS A 106 -15.29 23.73 -26.05
CA LYS A 106 -14.14 24.63 -25.80
C LYS A 106 -13.65 24.60 -24.35
N VAL A 107 -14.28 23.79 -23.51
CA VAL A 107 -13.98 23.70 -22.08
C VAL A 107 -12.92 22.63 -21.89
N ASN A 108 -11.86 22.97 -21.17
CA ASN A 108 -10.81 22.04 -20.84
C ASN A 108 -11.21 21.20 -19.62
N ALA A 109 -11.01 19.88 -19.71
CA ALA A 109 -11.30 18.96 -18.62
C ALA A 109 -10.48 19.29 -17.36
N SER A 110 -9.24 19.78 -17.50
CA SER A 110 -8.40 20.17 -16.37
C SER A 110 -8.94 21.36 -15.59
N ASP A 111 -9.52 22.33 -16.30
CA ASP A 111 -10.06 23.55 -15.68
C ASP A 111 -11.33 23.22 -14.89
N VAL A 112 -12.15 22.31 -15.42
CA VAL A 112 -13.33 21.78 -14.73
C VAL A 112 -12.92 20.94 -13.53
N ALA A 113 -11.91 20.07 -13.67
CA ALA A 113 -11.38 19.27 -12.56
C ALA A 113 -10.88 20.15 -11.40
N GLY A 114 -10.25 21.29 -11.72
CA GLY A 114 -9.83 22.27 -10.73
C GLY A 114 -10.96 22.81 -9.83
N GLN A 115 -12.19 22.87 -10.34
CA GLN A 115 -13.35 23.35 -9.57
C GLN A 115 -13.86 22.33 -8.53
N PHE A 116 -13.45 21.06 -8.65
CA PHE A 116 -13.77 20.01 -7.69
C PHE A 116 -12.70 19.85 -6.60
N GLN A 117 -11.62 20.66 -6.62
CA GLN A 117 -10.60 20.65 -5.57
C GLN A 117 -11.22 20.98 -4.21
N GLY A 118 -11.09 20.07 -3.24
CA GLY A 118 -11.70 20.21 -1.91
C GLY A 118 -13.06 19.52 -1.75
N THR A 119 -13.58 18.88 -2.80
CA THR A 119 -14.71 17.95 -2.70
C THR A 119 -14.21 16.51 -2.52
N ASN A 120 -15.05 15.60 -2.04
CA ASN A 120 -14.72 14.15 -1.95
C ASN A 120 -15.01 13.40 -3.27
N ALA A 121 -15.21 14.11 -4.38
CA ALA A 121 -15.49 13.49 -5.67
C ALA A 121 -14.21 12.98 -6.34
N THR A 122 -14.26 11.76 -6.90
CA THR A 122 -13.19 11.23 -7.77
C THR A 122 -13.56 11.47 -9.22
N LEU A 123 -12.64 12.06 -9.98
CA LEU A 123 -12.83 12.38 -11.40
C LEU A 123 -11.92 11.53 -12.28
N THR A 124 -12.48 11.07 -13.39
CA THR A 124 -11.73 10.34 -14.42
C THR A 124 -12.14 10.86 -15.80
N ALA A 125 -11.19 11.06 -16.70
CA ALA A 125 -11.46 11.43 -18.08
C ALA A 125 -10.57 10.63 -19.03
N ARG A 126 -11.09 10.36 -20.23
CA ARG A 126 -10.31 9.67 -21.25
C ARG A 126 -9.26 10.59 -21.84
N ALA A 127 -8.00 10.35 -21.53
CA ALA A 127 -6.84 11.06 -22.04
C ALA A 127 -6.26 10.37 -23.27
N ARG A 128 -5.86 11.15 -24.27
CA ARG A 128 -5.05 10.67 -25.39
C ARG A 128 -3.58 10.90 -25.09
N LEU A 129 -2.81 9.82 -25.04
CA LEU A 129 -1.36 9.87 -24.85
C LEU A 129 -0.63 9.74 -26.18
N ARG A 130 0.29 10.67 -26.42
CA ARG A 130 1.27 10.58 -27.49
C ARG A 130 2.40 9.66 -27.06
N MET A 131 2.47 8.49 -27.69
CA MET A 131 3.45 7.45 -27.36
C MET A 131 4.66 7.52 -28.32
N PRO A 132 5.83 6.95 -27.94
CA PRO A 132 6.91 6.69 -28.89
C PRO A 132 6.41 5.78 -30.03
N THR A 133 6.87 6.06 -31.26
CA THR A 133 6.45 5.33 -32.47
C THR A 133 6.88 3.86 -32.50
N THR A 134 7.82 3.48 -31.64
CA THR A 134 8.34 2.12 -31.53
C THR A 134 8.61 1.83 -30.06
N LEU A 135 8.15 0.67 -29.59
CA LEU A 135 8.36 0.19 -28.22
C LEU A 135 9.08 -1.15 -28.22
N ASN A 136 9.93 -1.35 -27.22
CA ASN A 136 10.58 -2.63 -26.98
C ASN A 136 9.78 -3.43 -25.96
N PHE A 137 9.20 -4.53 -26.41
CA PHE A 137 8.41 -5.44 -25.58
C PHE A 137 9.28 -6.59 -25.08
N THR A 138 9.11 -6.94 -23.82
CA THR A 138 9.69 -8.16 -23.22
C THR A 138 8.72 -9.31 -23.43
N THR A 139 9.18 -10.39 -24.04
CA THR A 139 8.42 -11.61 -24.33
C THR A 139 9.10 -12.81 -23.67
N ASN A 140 8.43 -13.98 -23.66
CA ASN A 140 9.03 -15.22 -23.14
C ASN A 140 10.29 -15.67 -23.90
N ASN A 141 10.49 -15.18 -25.12
CA ASN A 141 11.60 -15.56 -26.00
C ASN A 141 12.67 -14.47 -26.13
N GLY A 142 12.60 -13.41 -25.32
CA GLY A 142 13.50 -12.26 -25.38
C GLY A 142 12.77 -10.94 -25.68
N SER A 143 13.48 -9.94 -26.17
CA SER A 143 12.90 -8.63 -26.50
C SER A 143 12.51 -8.54 -27.98
N VAL A 144 11.35 -7.96 -28.27
CA VAL A 144 10.85 -7.67 -29.62
C VAL A 144 10.53 -6.19 -29.71
N SER A 145 11.06 -5.52 -30.73
CA SER A 145 10.70 -4.14 -31.05
C SER A 145 9.48 -4.14 -31.96
N ALA A 146 8.47 -3.31 -31.66
CA ALA A 146 7.27 -3.21 -32.47
C ALA A 146 6.79 -1.77 -32.65
N ALA A 147 6.21 -1.48 -33.82
CA ALA A 147 5.55 -0.21 -34.08
C ALA A 147 4.37 0.00 -33.13
N PHE A 148 4.24 1.21 -32.60
CA PHE A 148 3.21 1.55 -31.62
C PHE A 148 2.62 2.94 -31.90
N GLN A 149 1.35 3.11 -31.55
CA GLN A 149 0.57 4.31 -31.84
C GLN A 149 0.13 5.01 -30.55
N ASP A 150 -0.39 6.23 -30.70
CA ASP A 150 -1.06 6.93 -29.61
C ASP A 150 -2.16 6.07 -29.01
N ILE A 151 -2.31 6.15 -27.69
CA ILE A 151 -3.30 5.38 -26.95
C ILE A 151 -4.27 6.31 -26.24
N SER A 152 -5.45 5.78 -25.93
CA SER A 152 -6.40 6.43 -25.05
C SER A 152 -6.49 5.64 -23.76
N ILE A 153 -6.27 6.31 -22.63
CA ILE A 153 -6.40 5.71 -21.30
C ILE A 153 -7.17 6.64 -20.39
N ASP A 154 -7.81 6.07 -19.38
CA ASP A 154 -8.58 6.84 -18.41
C ASP A 154 -7.61 7.35 -17.32
N LEU A 155 -7.55 8.68 -17.13
CA LEU A 155 -6.66 9.38 -16.21
C LEU A 155 -7.43 10.41 -15.39
N ASP A 156 -6.81 10.89 -14.31
CA ASP A 156 -7.29 12.08 -13.62
C ASP A 156 -7.20 13.30 -14.57
N PRO A 157 -8.32 14.01 -14.86
CA PRO A 157 -8.31 15.21 -15.67
C PRO A 157 -7.55 16.39 -15.04
N SER A 158 -7.20 16.35 -13.75
CA SER A 158 -6.40 17.40 -13.10
C SER A 158 -4.97 17.52 -13.64
N MET A 159 -4.46 16.48 -14.33
CA MET A 159 -3.14 16.50 -14.94
C MET A 159 -3.13 17.41 -16.18
N ALA A 160 -2.14 18.29 -16.28
CA ALA A 160 -2.06 19.23 -17.40
C ALA A 160 -1.71 18.52 -18.73
N VAL A 161 -2.29 19.00 -19.83
CA VAL A 161 -1.85 18.65 -21.19
C VAL A 161 -0.37 19.00 -21.34
N GLY A 162 0.41 18.08 -21.92
CA GLY A 162 1.87 18.16 -22.01
C GLY A 162 2.62 17.39 -20.93
N THR A 163 1.93 16.82 -19.94
CA THR A 163 2.58 16.03 -18.89
C THR A 163 2.92 14.61 -19.35
N ASN A 164 4.06 14.08 -18.92
CA ASN A 164 4.46 12.69 -19.18
C ASN A 164 3.83 11.73 -18.16
N VAL A 165 3.39 10.58 -18.66
CA VAL A 165 2.75 9.49 -17.92
C VAL A 165 3.42 8.19 -18.29
N SER A 166 3.88 7.43 -17.30
CA SER A 166 4.38 6.07 -17.54
C SER A 166 3.21 5.11 -17.71
N VAL A 167 3.29 4.25 -18.71
CA VAL A 167 2.23 3.30 -19.07
C VAL A 167 2.84 1.92 -19.30
N ARG A 168 2.20 0.89 -18.73
CA ARG A 168 2.51 -0.50 -19.01
C ARG A 168 1.56 -0.96 -20.11
N VAL A 169 2.16 -1.39 -21.20
CA VAL A 169 1.45 -1.92 -22.37
C VAL A 169 1.70 -3.41 -22.44
N THR A 170 0.64 -4.20 -22.30
CA THR A 170 0.66 -5.63 -22.62
C THR A 170 0.06 -5.80 -24.00
N ALA A 171 0.84 -6.28 -24.96
CA ALA A 171 0.46 -6.32 -26.37
C ALA A 171 0.64 -7.71 -27.00
N SER A 172 -0.20 -8.01 -27.99
CA SER A 172 -0.03 -9.11 -28.93
C SER A 172 0.67 -8.59 -30.18
N ILE A 173 1.84 -9.15 -30.51
CA ILE A 173 2.74 -8.66 -31.55
C ILE A 173 2.82 -9.67 -32.69
N LEU A 174 2.65 -9.21 -33.93
CA LEU A 174 2.82 -10.02 -35.13
C LEU A 174 3.57 -9.20 -36.19
N GLY A 175 4.61 -9.79 -36.78
CA GLY A 175 5.35 -9.14 -37.87
C GLY A 175 6.03 -7.81 -37.49
N GLY A 176 6.28 -7.54 -36.20
CA GLY A 176 6.84 -6.28 -35.72
C GLY A 176 5.81 -5.16 -35.51
N GLU A 177 4.52 -5.48 -35.52
CA GLU A 177 3.43 -4.55 -35.25
C GLU A 177 2.57 -5.04 -34.08
N VAL A 178 2.03 -4.10 -33.31
CA VAL A 178 1.07 -4.42 -32.25
C VAL A 178 -0.33 -4.58 -32.86
N ILE A 179 -0.92 -5.77 -32.71
CA ILE A 179 -2.29 -6.06 -33.18
C ILE A 179 -3.31 -5.65 -32.12
N THR A 180 -3.11 -6.08 -30.88
CA THR A 180 -4.00 -5.78 -29.76
C THR A 180 -3.19 -5.43 -28.53
N TYR A 181 -3.74 -4.58 -27.67
CA TYR A 181 -3.05 -4.17 -26.45
C TYR A 181 -4.01 -3.83 -25.32
N ILE A 182 -3.47 -3.91 -24.11
CA ILE A 182 -4.04 -3.36 -22.90
C ILE A 182 -2.99 -2.41 -22.34
N ALA A 183 -3.38 -1.16 -22.13
CA ALA A 183 -2.52 -0.14 -21.56
C ALA A 183 -3.09 0.28 -20.20
N VAL A 184 -2.23 0.27 -19.18
CA VAL A 184 -2.58 0.75 -17.84
C VAL A 184 -1.51 1.74 -17.38
N PRO A 185 -1.89 2.86 -16.77
CA PRO A 185 -0.90 3.77 -16.18
C PRO A 185 -0.08 3.01 -15.13
N VAL A 186 1.22 3.28 -15.11
CA VAL A 186 2.16 2.71 -14.13
C VAL A 186 2.37 3.74 -13.05
N SER A 187 2.05 3.37 -11.82
CA SER A 187 2.60 4.09 -10.68
C SER A 187 4.12 3.85 -10.64
N LEU A 188 4.90 4.91 -10.80
CA LEU A 188 6.33 4.85 -10.52
C LEU A 188 6.50 5.00 -9.02
N ALA A 189 6.90 3.91 -8.36
CA ALA A 189 7.35 3.99 -6.98
C ALA A 189 8.63 4.86 -6.93
N VAL A 190 8.52 6.03 -6.29
CA VAL A 190 9.63 6.93 -6.04
C VAL A 190 10.00 6.88 -4.57
N SER A 191 11.28 6.71 -4.29
CA SER A 191 11.81 6.82 -2.93
C SER A 191 12.41 8.21 -2.72
N PHE A 192 12.09 8.85 -1.61
CA PHE A 192 12.56 10.19 -1.27
C PHE A 192 12.66 10.35 0.24
N SER A 193 13.50 11.29 0.71
CA SER A 193 13.49 11.72 2.11
C SER A 193 12.80 13.07 2.26
N ALA A 194 12.03 13.24 3.34
CA ALA A 194 11.38 14.49 3.65
C ALA A 194 11.37 14.73 5.16
N ASN A 195 11.50 16.00 5.55
CA ASN A 195 11.32 16.42 6.94
C ASN A 195 9.83 16.44 7.26
N ALA A 196 9.37 15.47 8.06
CA ALA A 196 8.02 15.45 8.58
C ALA A 196 7.98 16.15 9.95
N THR A 197 6.87 16.84 10.24
CA THR A 197 6.64 17.44 11.56
C THR A 197 5.79 16.51 12.41
N VAL A 198 6.16 16.28 13.66
CA VAL A 198 5.32 15.53 14.60
C VAL A 198 4.07 16.36 14.93
N ALA A 199 2.92 15.97 14.37
CA ALA A 199 1.64 16.65 14.58
C ALA A 199 0.96 16.24 15.90
N GLY A 200 1.26 15.05 16.40
CA GLY A 200 0.71 14.54 17.65
C GLY A 200 0.95 13.04 17.79
N TYR A 201 0.41 12.46 18.86
CA TYR A 201 0.52 11.04 19.16
C TYR A 201 -0.85 10.38 19.14
N THR A 202 -0.93 9.11 18.73
CA THR A 202 -2.09 8.30 19.09
C THR A 202 -2.08 8.04 20.59
N PRO A 203 -3.25 7.90 21.22
CA PRO A 203 -3.34 7.56 22.64
C PRO A 203 -2.84 6.14 22.95
N GLU A 204 -2.68 5.26 21.95
CA GLU A 204 -2.16 3.90 22.16
C GLU A 204 -0.63 3.90 22.32
N HIS A 205 -0.15 3.20 23.34
CA HIS A 205 1.25 2.97 23.66
C HIS A 205 1.55 1.48 23.73
N ALA A 206 2.78 1.12 23.36
CA ALA A 206 3.31 -0.21 23.61
C ALA A 206 4.64 -0.11 24.38
N LEU A 207 4.67 -0.58 25.62
CA LEU A 207 5.89 -0.70 26.40
C LEU A 207 6.47 -2.11 26.25
N LEU A 208 7.69 -2.19 25.76
CA LEU A 208 8.48 -3.42 25.79
C LEU A 208 9.48 -3.35 26.94
N VAL A 209 9.30 -4.22 27.93
CA VAL A 209 10.21 -4.34 29.07
C VAL A 209 11.04 -5.61 28.90
N THR A 210 12.36 -5.44 28.93
CA THR A 210 13.31 -6.54 28.90
C THR A 210 13.85 -6.78 30.30
N VAL A 211 13.72 -8.00 30.77
CA VAL A 211 14.16 -8.43 32.09
C VAL A 211 15.27 -9.45 31.93
N PRO A 212 16.46 -9.20 32.49
CA PRO A 212 17.57 -10.13 32.36
C PRO A 212 17.25 -11.43 33.11
N TRP A 213 17.86 -12.53 32.68
CA TRP A 213 17.61 -13.88 33.19
C TRP A 213 17.61 -13.96 34.73
N GLN A 214 18.60 -13.36 35.38
CA GLN A 214 18.75 -13.34 36.84
C GLN A 214 17.56 -12.74 37.60
N ASN A 215 16.76 -11.88 36.94
CA ASN A 215 15.64 -11.18 37.56
C ASN A 215 14.28 -11.72 37.09
N ARG A 216 14.24 -12.85 36.37
CA ARG A 216 13.02 -13.37 35.73
C ARG A 216 11.97 -13.94 36.69
N LEU A 217 12.34 -14.19 37.95
CA LEU A 217 11.46 -14.75 38.98
C LEU A 217 10.67 -13.66 39.70
N PHE A 218 9.89 -12.89 38.93
CA PHE A 218 8.98 -11.89 39.46
C PHE A 218 7.54 -12.43 39.48
N ASP A 219 6.71 -11.84 40.34
CA ASP A 219 5.29 -12.18 40.45
C ASP A 219 4.49 -11.56 39.29
N ASP A 220 4.15 -12.41 38.30
CA ASP A 220 3.36 -12.00 37.13
C ASP A 220 2.01 -11.43 37.52
N ALA A 221 1.35 -12.00 38.54
CA ALA A 221 0.01 -11.60 38.94
C ALA A 221 0.05 -10.24 39.64
N ALA A 222 1.04 -10.01 40.50
CA ALA A 222 1.24 -8.70 41.14
C ALA A 222 1.57 -7.60 40.12
N LEU A 223 2.47 -7.88 39.17
CA LEU A 223 2.83 -6.93 38.11
C LEU A 223 1.62 -6.60 37.22
N ARG A 224 0.90 -7.61 36.74
CA ARG A 224 -0.34 -7.43 35.96
C ARG A 224 -1.39 -6.68 36.78
N GLY A 225 -1.53 -6.98 38.07
CA GLY A 225 -2.46 -6.27 38.96
C GLY A 225 -2.17 -4.78 39.05
N LYS A 226 -0.91 -4.40 39.29
CA LYS A 226 -0.50 -2.98 39.30
C LYS A 226 -0.68 -2.31 37.93
N PHE A 227 -0.36 -3.02 36.85
CA PHE A 227 -0.57 -2.53 35.47
C PHE A 227 -2.04 -2.24 35.20
N MET A 228 -2.95 -3.17 35.50
CA MET A 228 -4.40 -2.99 35.28
C MET A 228 -5.01 -1.92 36.20
N GLN A 229 -4.41 -1.65 37.36
CA GLN A 229 -4.82 -0.52 38.21
C GLN A 229 -4.45 0.83 37.59
N ALA A 230 -3.25 0.93 37.00
CA ALA A 230 -2.82 2.12 36.29
C ALA A 230 -3.54 2.29 34.95
N TYR A 231 -3.80 1.17 34.25
CA TYR A 231 -4.32 1.12 32.89
C TYR A 231 -5.40 0.01 32.76
N PRO A 232 -6.67 0.30 33.15
CA PRO A 232 -7.74 -0.71 33.21
C PRO A 232 -8.11 -1.38 31.88
N ASP A 233 -7.92 -0.66 30.77
CA ASP A 233 -8.20 -1.17 29.42
C ASP A 233 -6.95 -1.75 28.73
N GLY A 234 -5.83 -1.82 29.46
CA GLY A 234 -4.57 -2.32 28.96
C GLY A 234 -4.56 -3.83 28.74
N THR A 235 -3.67 -4.28 27.88
CA THR A 235 -3.37 -5.70 27.65
C THR A 235 -1.89 -5.96 27.90
N SER A 236 -1.57 -7.18 28.32
CA SER A 236 -0.18 -7.56 28.60
C SER A 236 0.14 -8.99 28.18
N VAL A 237 1.29 -9.15 27.54
CA VAL A 237 1.89 -10.43 27.16
C VAL A 237 3.25 -10.53 27.84
N ILE A 238 3.48 -11.64 28.53
CA ILE A 238 4.75 -11.94 29.18
C ILE A 238 5.28 -13.22 28.52
N ASP A 239 6.40 -13.11 27.83
CA ASP A 239 7.08 -14.21 27.18
C ASP A 239 8.35 -14.57 27.94
N ARG A 240 8.38 -15.78 28.50
CA ARG A 240 9.51 -16.34 29.23
C ARG A 240 10.07 -17.53 28.45
N ASN A 241 11.21 -17.31 27.82
CA ASN A 241 11.99 -18.39 27.23
C ASN A 241 12.91 -19.02 28.28
N PHE A 242 12.76 -20.33 28.46
CA PHE A 242 13.55 -21.13 29.41
C PHE A 242 14.67 -21.93 28.75
N SER A 243 14.82 -21.79 27.43
CA SER A 243 15.82 -22.47 26.64
C SER A 243 17.13 -21.69 26.57
N VAL A 244 18.22 -22.35 26.91
CA VAL A 244 19.58 -21.81 26.86
C VAL A 244 20.32 -22.49 25.71
N LEU A 245 20.76 -21.70 24.73
CA LEU A 245 21.53 -22.20 23.59
C LEU A 245 22.95 -22.54 24.04
N VAL A 246 23.36 -23.78 23.83
CA VAL A 246 24.67 -24.28 24.24
C VAL A 246 25.09 -25.47 23.40
N ASP A 247 26.34 -25.45 22.92
CA ASP A 247 26.94 -26.60 22.26
C ASP A 247 27.66 -27.48 23.29
N LEU A 248 27.08 -28.65 23.55
CA LEU A 248 27.63 -29.64 24.47
C LEU A 248 28.56 -30.65 23.78
N GLY A 249 28.81 -30.52 22.47
CA GLY A 249 29.66 -31.46 21.71
C GLY A 249 29.19 -32.91 21.78
N GLY A 250 27.90 -33.15 22.03
CA GLY A 250 27.31 -34.48 22.21
C GLY A 250 27.41 -35.06 23.63
N ALA A 251 27.93 -34.32 24.61
CA ALA A 251 27.94 -34.75 26.01
C ALA A 251 26.54 -34.65 26.65
N ASN A 252 26.20 -35.61 27.50
CA ASN A 252 25.02 -35.54 28.35
C ASN A 252 25.29 -34.58 29.51
N PHE A 253 24.50 -33.51 29.63
CA PHE A 253 24.59 -32.54 30.70
C PHE A 253 23.37 -32.68 31.61
N SER A 254 23.58 -33.18 32.83
CA SER A 254 22.51 -33.41 33.80
C SER A 254 22.74 -32.58 35.06
N GLN A 255 21.83 -31.65 35.31
CA GLN A 255 21.78 -30.85 36.52
C GLN A 255 20.33 -30.78 37.02
N PRO A 256 20.06 -30.60 38.32
CA PRO A 256 18.69 -30.60 38.87
C PRO A 256 17.77 -29.54 38.27
N TYR A 257 18.34 -28.45 37.75
CA TYR A 257 17.58 -27.38 37.10
C TYR A 257 17.39 -27.60 35.58
N VAL A 258 17.95 -28.66 34.99
CA VAL A 258 17.74 -29.00 33.57
C VAL A 258 16.55 -29.95 33.46
N ILE A 259 15.50 -29.53 32.75
CA ILE A 259 14.29 -30.35 32.58
C ILE A 259 14.28 -31.13 31.26
N ALA A 260 15.03 -30.66 30.25
CA ALA A 260 15.25 -31.38 29.00
C ALA A 260 16.56 -30.92 28.35
N GLN A 261 17.15 -31.80 27.55
CA GLN A 261 18.30 -31.52 26.70
C GLN A 261 17.95 -31.86 25.26
N GLU A 262 18.19 -30.91 24.36
CA GLU A 262 18.04 -31.05 22.91
C GLU A 262 19.39 -30.76 22.22
N PRO A 263 19.59 -31.19 20.96
CA PRO A 263 20.80 -30.83 20.23
C PRO A 263 21.00 -29.30 20.18
N GLY A 264 22.06 -28.80 20.82
CA GLY A 264 22.40 -27.37 20.87
C GLY A 264 21.62 -26.53 21.90
N MET A 265 20.83 -27.15 22.79
CA MET A 265 19.94 -26.42 23.68
C MET A 265 19.66 -27.16 25.00
N LEU A 266 19.62 -26.42 26.10
CA LEU A 266 19.15 -26.89 27.41
C LEU A 266 17.86 -26.19 27.79
N VAL A 267 16.85 -26.94 28.19
CA VAL A 267 15.63 -26.38 28.76
C VAL A 267 15.78 -26.36 30.28
N ILE A 268 15.74 -25.16 30.86
CA ILE A 268 15.94 -24.93 32.30
C ILE A 268 14.59 -24.86 33.01
N ASN A 269 14.52 -25.35 34.25
CA ASN A 269 13.35 -25.21 35.09
C ASN A 269 13.02 -23.72 35.29
N GLY A 270 11.74 -23.37 35.11
CA GLY A 270 11.30 -21.99 35.18
C GLY A 270 11.45 -21.33 36.56
N SER A 271 11.62 -22.10 37.63
CA SER A 271 11.89 -21.60 38.97
C SER A 271 13.38 -21.32 39.26
N PHE A 272 14.29 -21.65 38.35
CA PHE A 272 15.72 -21.48 38.55
C PHE A 272 16.26 -20.30 37.74
N ALA A 273 16.94 -19.32 38.34
CA ALA A 273 17.39 -18.10 37.64
C ALA A 273 18.87 -17.73 37.83
N ASP A 274 19.65 -18.54 38.54
CA ASP A 274 21.07 -18.26 38.76
C ASP A 274 21.90 -18.59 37.51
N SER A 275 22.08 -17.60 36.63
CA SER A 275 22.87 -17.74 35.39
C SER A 275 24.35 -18.00 35.66
N ALA A 276 24.90 -17.44 36.75
CA ALA A 276 26.29 -17.64 37.13
C ALA A 276 26.55 -19.10 37.52
N ARG A 277 25.61 -19.72 38.24
CA ARG A 277 25.68 -21.15 38.56
C ARG A 277 25.65 -22.03 37.31
N ILE A 278 24.73 -21.75 36.38
CA ILE A 278 24.65 -22.49 35.10
C ILE A 278 25.96 -22.36 34.32
N GLY A 279 26.49 -21.14 34.21
CA GLY A 279 27.76 -20.89 33.53
C GLY A 279 28.93 -21.68 34.17
N ALA A 280 29.01 -21.71 35.50
CA ALA A 280 30.03 -22.45 36.22
C ALA A 280 29.92 -23.97 35.99
N ASP A 281 28.71 -24.53 36.04
CA ASP A 281 28.47 -25.96 35.80
C ASP A 281 28.80 -26.35 34.34
N LEU A 282 28.49 -25.48 33.36
CA LEU A 282 28.82 -25.70 31.95
C LEU A 282 30.33 -25.62 31.67
N LEU A 283 31.02 -24.66 32.27
CA LEU A 283 32.49 -24.58 32.20
C LEU A 283 33.15 -25.83 32.79
N ALA A 284 32.62 -26.32 33.94
CA ALA A 284 33.09 -27.56 34.55
C ALA A 284 32.83 -28.80 33.66
N ALA A 285 31.78 -28.77 32.84
CA ALA A 285 31.48 -29.78 31.84
C ALA A 285 32.31 -29.67 30.55
N GLY A 286 33.25 -28.71 30.47
CA GLY A 286 34.14 -28.54 29.32
C GLY A 286 33.54 -27.73 28.17
N VAL A 287 32.43 -27.03 28.39
CA VAL A 287 31.85 -26.12 27.39
C VAL A 287 32.75 -24.88 27.26
N SER A 288 33.24 -24.63 26.05
CA SER A 288 34.24 -23.58 25.78
C SER A 288 33.64 -22.17 25.63
N ALA A 289 32.36 -22.07 25.26
CA ALA A 289 31.64 -20.81 25.14
C ALA A 289 30.52 -20.74 26.18
N LEU A 290 30.56 -19.72 27.04
CA LEU A 290 29.46 -19.45 27.95
C LEU A 290 28.18 -19.17 27.16
N PRO A 291 27.04 -19.75 27.55
CA PRO A 291 25.81 -19.57 26.81
C PRO A 291 25.28 -18.15 26.96
N VAL A 292 24.55 -17.70 25.94
CA VAL A 292 23.75 -16.49 26.02
C VAL A 292 22.41 -16.85 26.66
N PHE A 293 22.15 -16.28 27.83
CA PHE A 293 20.88 -16.47 28.53
C PHE A 293 19.79 -15.57 27.90
N PRO A 294 18.65 -16.12 27.48
CA PRO A 294 17.58 -15.30 26.93
C PRO A 294 17.01 -14.38 28.01
N SER A 295 16.67 -13.15 27.62
CA SER A 295 15.91 -12.24 28.49
C SER A 295 14.42 -12.57 28.44
N THR A 296 13.71 -12.29 29.53
CA THR A 296 12.24 -12.27 29.51
C THR A 296 11.76 -10.98 28.86
N ARG A 297 10.79 -11.08 27.95
CA ARG A 297 10.20 -9.93 27.26
C ARG A 297 8.76 -9.76 27.70
N MET A 298 8.40 -8.54 28.07
CA MET A 298 7.03 -8.20 28.47
C MET A 298 6.54 -7.06 27.60
N LEU A 299 5.39 -7.26 26.96
CA LEU A 299 4.73 -6.25 26.16
C LEU A 299 3.48 -5.79 26.91
N PHE A 300 3.40 -4.50 27.21
CA PHE A 300 2.21 -3.85 27.76
C PHE A 300 1.64 -2.90 26.72
N VAL A 301 0.39 -3.08 26.33
CA VAL A 301 -0.30 -2.20 25.38
C VAL A 301 -1.45 -1.52 26.10
N PHE A 302 -1.55 -0.20 26.04
CA PHE A 302 -2.59 0.56 26.73
C PHE A 302 -2.83 1.90 26.07
N ASN A 303 -3.97 2.50 26.38
CA ASN A 303 -4.24 3.88 26.00
C ASN A 303 -3.85 4.82 27.15
N ASP A 304 -3.02 5.82 26.87
CA ASP A 304 -2.69 6.90 27.80
C ASP A 304 -2.99 8.25 27.14
N THR A 305 -3.69 9.12 27.86
CA THR A 305 -4.02 10.49 27.41
C THR A 305 -3.09 11.52 28.02
N ALA A 306 -2.22 11.13 28.97
CA ALA A 306 -1.25 12.00 29.60
C ALA A 306 0.09 12.02 28.84
N GLU A 307 0.76 13.18 28.85
CA GLU A 307 2.08 13.32 28.23
C GLU A 307 3.18 12.57 29.00
N ALA A 308 3.00 12.38 30.32
CA ALA A 308 3.95 11.70 31.20
C ALA A 308 3.42 10.32 31.62
N LEU A 309 4.10 9.28 31.15
CA LEU A 309 3.75 7.88 31.36
C LEU A 309 4.17 7.42 32.76
N ASN A 310 3.29 6.75 33.50
CA ASN A 310 3.60 6.27 34.84
C ASN A 310 4.26 4.88 34.78
N LEU A 311 5.60 4.84 34.83
CA LEU A 311 6.39 3.61 34.83
C LEU A 311 6.62 2.99 36.23
N SER A 312 6.11 3.61 37.30
CA SER A 312 6.41 3.18 38.69
C SER A 312 5.98 1.74 38.97
N PHE A 313 4.89 1.27 38.36
CA PHE A 313 4.41 -0.10 38.54
C PHE A 313 5.41 -1.16 38.06
N ILE A 314 6.27 -0.83 37.09
CA ILE A 314 7.32 -1.72 36.57
C ILE A 314 8.50 -1.72 37.53
N SER A 315 9.02 -0.53 37.89
CA SER A 315 10.18 -0.41 38.78
C SER A 315 9.92 -0.97 40.18
N ASP A 316 8.67 -0.88 40.66
CA ASP A 316 8.27 -1.40 41.98
C ASP A 316 8.07 -2.92 42.00
N ALA A 317 8.08 -3.57 40.83
CA ALA A 317 7.74 -4.98 40.69
C ALA A 317 8.86 -5.82 40.06
N VAL A 318 9.71 -5.23 39.22
CA VAL A 318 10.71 -5.96 38.44
C VAL A 318 12.01 -5.17 38.26
N ASN A 319 13.14 -5.83 38.46
CA ASN A 319 14.45 -5.32 38.06
C ASN A 319 14.69 -5.60 36.56
N TYR A 320 14.40 -4.61 35.72
CA TYR A 320 14.55 -4.69 34.27
C TYR A 320 15.92 -4.19 33.80
N SER A 321 16.32 -4.56 32.58
CA SER A 321 17.53 -4.05 31.91
C SER A 321 17.22 -2.96 30.89
N LEU A 322 16.04 -3.00 30.27
CA LEU A 322 15.61 -2.05 29.25
C LEU A 322 14.09 -1.87 29.29
N ILE A 323 13.63 -0.63 29.12
CA ILE A 323 12.24 -0.29 28.79
C ILE A 323 12.28 0.50 27.48
N GLU A 324 11.50 0.06 26.51
CA GLU A 324 11.27 0.76 25.26
C GLU A 324 9.80 1.19 25.23
N ASP A 325 9.56 2.50 25.06
CA ASP A 325 8.23 3.07 24.84
C ASP A 325 8.02 3.30 23.34
N TYR A 326 7.00 2.66 22.78
CA TYR A 326 6.60 2.81 21.40
C TYR A 326 5.29 3.56 21.31
N ARG A 327 5.29 4.66 20.55
CA ARG A 327 4.09 5.45 20.27
C ARG A 327 3.91 5.58 18.77
N ASN A 328 2.65 5.54 18.31
CA ASN A 328 2.37 5.96 16.94
C ASN A 328 2.32 7.48 16.89
N ALA A 329 3.35 8.09 16.31
CA ALA A 329 3.37 9.49 15.98
C ALA A 329 2.54 9.72 14.71
N ARG A 330 1.68 10.72 14.75
CA ARG A 330 1.10 11.31 13.56
C ARG A 330 2.08 12.34 13.03
N LEU A 331 2.50 12.13 11.81
CA LEU A 331 3.48 12.94 11.11
C LEU A 331 2.79 13.71 10.00
N MET A 332 3.04 15.01 9.97
CA MET A 332 2.57 15.87 8.90
C MET A 332 3.72 16.12 7.94
N LEU A 333 3.55 15.66 6.71
CA LEU A 333 4.44 15.97 5.62
C LEU A 333 4.25 17.43 5.18
N PRO A 334 5.32 18.09 4.71
CA PRO A 334 5.20 19.40 4.07
C PRO A 334 4.36 19.26 2.80
N ALA A 335 3.65 20.32 2.44
CA ALA A 335 2.80 20.35 1.24
C ALA A 335 3.61 20.12 -0.06
N THR A 336 4.92 20.40 -0.02
CA THR A 336 5.85 20.16 -1.11
C THR A 336 7.11 19.46 -0.62
N VAL A 337 7.70 18.62 -1.48
CA VAL A 337 8.98 17.94 -1.26
C VAL A 337 9.87 18.06 -2.49
N GLU A 338 11.19 18.15 -2.27
CA GLU A 338 12.18 18.19 -3.35
C GLU A 338 12.64 16.76 -3.67
N VAL A 339 12.51 16.35 -4.93
CA VAL A 339 13.01 15.05 -5.42
C VAL A 339 13.90 15.30 -6.63
N GLY A 340 15.22 15.18 -6.44
CA GLY A 340 16.20 15.52 -7.47
C GLY A 340 16.22 17.02 -7.74
N ASN A 341 15.83 17.43 -8.96
CA ASN A 341 15.76 18.83 -9.40
C ASN A 341 14.31 19.34 -9.56
N ARG A 342 13.34 18.71 -8.90
CA ARG A 342 11.91 19.02 -9.02
C ARG A 342 11.27 19.17 -7.63
N THR A 343 10.50 20.24 -7.47
CA THR A 343 9.53 20.41 -6.39
C THR A 343 8.24 19.67 -6.73
N LEU A 344 7.77 18.81 -5.83
CA LEU A 344 6.55 18.01 -6.02
C LEU A 344 5.54 18.33 -4.91
N GLU A 345 4.25 18.36 -5.25
CA GLU A 345 3.17 18.46 -4.25
C GLU A 345 2.87 17.09 -3.63
N VAL A 346 2.66 17.05 -2.31
CA VAL A 346 2.31 15.82 -1.59
C VAL A 346 0.80 15.78 -1.34
N ASP A 347 0.12 14.83 -1.96
CA ASP A 347 -1.32 14.62 -1.79
C ASP A 347 -1.56 13.64 -0.65
N GLY A 348 -1.52 14.15 0.58
CA GLY A 348 -1.66 13.35 1.79
C GLY A 348 -1.25 14.10 3.04
N ARG A 349 -2.22 14.59 3.81
CA ARG A 349 -1.98 15.22 5.12
C ARG A 349 -2.23 14.17 6.20
N ASN A 350 -1.20 13.91 7.00
CA ASN A 350 -1.14 12.93 8.10
C ASN A 350 -0.73 11.51 7.66
N VAL A 351 0.53 11.18 7.91
CA VAL A 351 1.05 9.82 7.89
C VAL A 351 1.16 9.34 9.33
N SER A 352 0.64 8.16 9.66
CA SER A 352 0.83 7.58 10.99
C SER A 352 2.07 6.67 10.96
N ALA A 353 3.02 6.90 11.86
CA ALA A 353 4.25 6.12 11.97
C ALA A 353 4.46 5.65 13.41
N GLN A 354 4.88 4.41 13.62
CA GLN A 354 5.37 3.95 14.91
C GLN A 354 6.83 4.40 15.03
N ILE A 355 7.13 5.26 16.01
CA ILE A 355 8.50 5.73 16.25
C ILE A 355 9.02 5.10 17.53
N ASN A 356 10.20 4.50 17.41
CA ASN A 356 10.95 3.93 18.53
C ASN A 356 11.84 5.02 19.12
N SER A 357 11.32 5.90 19.98
CA SER A 357 12.14 6.60 20.98
C SER A 357 11.32 7.43 21.96
N ASN A 358 11.96 7.76 23.09
CA ASN A 358 11.49 8.63 24.17
C ASN A 358 11.18 10.06 23.69
N SER A 359 10.05 10.23 23.01
CA SER A 359 9.37 11.50 22.70
C SER A 359 10.12 12.45 21.76
N LEU A 360 9.84 12.38 20.45
CA LEU A 360 10.03 13.53 19.57
C LEU A 360 8.99 14.60 19.93
N PRO A 361 9.34 15.77 20.46
CA PRO A 361 8.34 16.74 20.90
C PRO A 361 7.34 17.07 19.78
N VAL A 362 6.07 17.30 20.11
CA VAL A 362 5.10 17.81 19.11
C VAL A 362 5.66 19.10 18.53
N GLY A 363 5.67 19.21 17.20
CA GLY A 363 6.30 20.31 16.46
C GLY A 363 7.77 20.12 16.11
N SER A 364 8.43 19.05 16.59
CA SER A 364 9.78 18.69 16.13
C SER A 364 9.76 18.16 14.70
N GLN A 365 10.87 18.34 13.98
CA GLN A 365 11.08 17.80 12.64
C GLN A 365 11.90 16.52 12.69
N THR A 366 11.51 15.53 11.90
CA THR A 366 12.24 14.28 11.71
C THR A 366 12.38 14.00 10.22
N GLU A 367 13.59 13.67 9.77
CA GLU A 367 13.81 13.22 8.41
C GLU A 367 13.37 11.76 8.30
N LEU A 368 12.60 11.44 7.27
CA LEU A 368 12.10 10.10 7.04
C LEU A 368 12.25 9.73 5.58
N ALA A 369 12.57 8.45 5.35
CA ALA A 369 12.54 7.85 4.03
C ALA A 369 11.12 7.38 3.72
N PHE A 370 10.65 7.74 2.55
CA PHE A 370 9.34 7.39 2.05
C PHE A 370 9.46 6.70 0.71
N THR A 371 8.45 5.91 0.40
CA THR A 371 8.16 5.47 -0.97
C THR A 371 6.76 5.95 -1.30
N GLY A 372 6.62 6.66 -2.41
CA GLY A 372 5.33 7.16 -2.90
C GLY A 372 5.13 6.80 -4.36
N GLU A 373 3.92 7.00 -4.86
CA GLU A 373 3.60 6.83 -6.27
C GLU A 373 3.63 8.20 -6.95
N LEU A 374 4.46 8.34 -7.99
CA LEU A 374 4.58 9.58 -8.74
C LEU A 374 3.52 9.69 -9.83
N PHE A 375 2.76 10.79 -9.83
CA PHE A 375 1.80 11.16 -10.87
C PHE A 375 1.98 12.63 -11.28
N ALA A 376 2.42 12.92 -12.51
CA ALA A 376 2.35 14.25 -13.14
C ALA A 376 2.72 15.49 -12.28
N GLY A 377 3.75 15.39 -11.44
CA GLY A 377 4.19 16.50 -10.56
C GLY A 377 3.63 16.46 -9.13
N ARG A 378 2.86 15.42 -8.81
CA ARG A 378 2.34 15.11 -7.49
C ARG A 378 2.81 13.73 -7.04
N ILE A 379 2.97 13.56 -5.74
CA ILE A 379 3.15 12.26 -5.11
C ILE A 379 1.85 11.90 -4.41
N SER A 380 1.26 10.77 -4.80
CA SER A 380 0.15 10.16 -4.09
C SER A 380 0.62 8.90 -3.37
N ASN A 381 -0.15 8.44 -2.38
CA ASN A 381 0.09 7.18 -1.68
C ASN A 381 1.50 7.09 -1.05
N VAL A 382 1.81 8.01 -0.14
CA VAL A 382 3.09 8.00 0.59
C VAL A 382 3.06 6.95 1.70
N VAL A 383 4.02 6.02 1.65
CA VAL A 383 4.24 4.99 2.67
C VAL A 383 5.62 5.21 3.29
N LEU A 384 5.73 5.07 4.61
CA LEU A 384 7.05 5.03 5.26
C LEU A 384 7.83 3.83 4.76
N ALA A 385 9.03 4.05 4.27
CA ALA A 385 9.99 2.99 4.14
C ALA A 385 10.45 2.62 5.56
N GLN A 386 10.28 1.35 5.95
CA GLN A 386 10.89 0.88 7.20
C GLN A 386 12.41 1.05 7.09
N PRO A 387 13.09 1.60 8.11
CA PRO A 387 14.55 1.65 8.11
C PRO A 387 15.10 0.23 7.95
N ALA A 388 16.05 0.08 7.02
CA ALA A 388 16.68 -1.19 6.68
C ALA A 388 17.51 -1.77 7.83
#